data_AF-A0A3L6E806-F1
#
_entry.id   AF-A0A3L6E806-F1
#
_cell.length_a   1.000
_cell.length_b   1.000
_cell.length_c   1.000
_cell.angle_alpha   90.00
_cell.angle_beta   90.00
_cell.angle_gamma   90.00
#
_symmetry.space_group_name_H-M   'P 1'
#
loop_
_entity.id
_entity.type
_entity.pdbx_description
1 polymer ?
#
loop_
_entity_poly.entity_id
_entity_poly.type
_entity_poly.pdbx_seq_one_letter_code
_entity_poly.pdbx_strand_id
1 'polypeptide(L)'
;MNCSMPGLVAYALFFTLLFTAPATSTAGLTMRADLTHVDKGRGFTRWELVSRMAARSRARAASLYHRGGHYGDPVTATVVRMPAEYLIHLNIGTPRPQRVALTMDTGSDLVWTQCTPCHVCFDQPSPMFH
;
A
#
# COMPACT_ATOMS: atom_id res chain seq x y z
N MET A 1 17.64 53.88 42.55
CA MET A 1 16.51 52.93 42.43
C MET A 1 16.88 51.93 41.35
N ASN A 2 17.49 50.80 41.72
CA ASN A 2 17.80 49.74 40.77
C ASN A 2 16.59 48.80 40.68
N CYS A 3 15.76 48.99 39.67
CA CYS A 3 14.72 48.04 39.31
C CYS A 3 15.38 46.84 38.62
N SER A 4 15.65 45.79 39.40
CA SER A 4 15.94 44.46 38.88
C SER A 4 14.71 43.98 38.10
N MET A 5 14.86 43.68 36.81
CA MET A 5 13.81 43.09 35.94
C MET A 5 14.07 41.59 35.77
N PRO A 6 13.70 40.73 36.75
CA PRO A 6 13.90 39.28 36.64
C PRO A 6 13.01 38.63 35.56
N GLY A 7 11.99 39.34 35.04
CA GLY A 7 11.05 38.79 34.07
C GLY A 7 11.61 38.58 32.66
N LEU A 8 12.49 39.47 32.18
CA LEU A 8 13.02 39.37 30.81
C LEU A 8 13.97 38.19 30.62
N VAL A 9 14.75 37.84 31.65
CA VAL A 9 15.67 36.69 31.62
C VAL A 9 14.87 35.37 31.57
N ALA A 10 13.77 35.28 32.33
CA ALA A 10 12.91 34.11 32.32
C ALA A 10 12.25 33.87 30.94
N TYR A 11 11.77 34.93 30.28
CA TYR A 11 11.21 34.83 28.92
C TYR A 11 12.27 34.45 27.89
N ALA A 12 13.47 35.02 27.97
CA ALA A 12 14.56 34.67 27.06
C ALA A 12 14.95 33.19 27.19
N LEU A 13 15.07 32.68 28.42
CA LEU A 13 15.37 31.27 28.69
C LEU A 13 14.27 30.33 28.15
N PHE A 14 13.00 30.70 28.33
CA PHE A 14 11.87 29.93 27.82
C PHE A 14 11.84 29.85 26.28
N PHE A 15 12.09 30.97 25.59
CA PHE A 15 12.19 30.98 24.12
C PHE A 15 13.41 30.21 23.60
N THR A 16 14.55 30.22 24.31
CA THR A 16 15.71 29.40 23.93
C THR A 16 15.47 27.90 24.10
N LEU A 17 14.71 27.48 25.13
CA LEU A 17 14.29 26.08 25.30
C LEU A 17 13.33 25.61 24.20
N LEU A 18 12.45 26.49 23.72
CA LEU A 18 11.54 26.20 22.59
C LEU A 18 12.28 26.04 21.25
N PHE A 19 13.35 26.80 21.01
CA PHE A 19 14.15 26.71 19.79
C PHE A 19 15.26 25.65 19.82
N THR A 20 15.63 25.14 21.00
CA THR A 20 16.61 24.05 21.16
C THR A 20 15.98 22.68 21.36
N ALA A 21 14.65 22.59 21.41
CA ALA A 21 13.95 21.32 21.32
C ALA A 21 14.43 20.64 20.02
N PRO A 22 15.17 19.52 20.09
CA PRO A 22 15.58 18.82 18.90
C PRO A 22 14.30 18.45 18.17
N ALA A 23 14.20 18.82 16.89
CA ALA A 23 13.22 18.24 16.01
C ALA A 23 13.48 16.73 16.07
N THR A 24 12.69 16.02 16.87
CA THR A 24 12.67 14.57 16.88
C THR A 24 12.22 14.21 15.48
N SER A 25 13.19 13.96 14.60
CA SER A 25 12.94 13.31 13.34
C SER A 25 12.21 12.04 13.71
N THR A 26 10.91 12.00 13.42
CA THR A 26 10.18 10.75 13.31
C THR A 26 10.92 9.99 12.22
N ALA A 27 11.94 9.23 12.63
CA ALA A 27 12.60 8.29 11.76
C ALA A 27 11.48 7.34 11.33
N GLY A 28 10.92 7.60 10.15
CA GLY A 28 9.82 6.84 9.61
C GLY A 28 10.26 5.38 9.66
N LEU A 29 9.50 4.57 10.40
CA LEU A 29 9.67 3.13 10.42
C LEU A 29 9.65 2.64 8.98
N THR A 30 10.84 2.38 8.42
CA THR A 30 10.97 1.85 7.07
C THR A 30 10.71 0.35 7.16
N MET A 31 9.47 -0.06 6.90
CA MET A 31 9.13 -1.48 6.79
C MET A 31 9.60 -1.99 5.43
N ARG A 32 10.65 -2.82 5.44
CA ARG A 32 11.11 -3.55 4.26
C ARG A 32 10.46 -4.93 4.25
N ALA A 33 9.61 -5.20 3.27
CA ALA A 33 9.05 -6.53 3.03
C ALA A 33 9.70 -7.12 1.76
N ASP A 34 10.48 -8.19 1.93
CA ASP A 34 11.05 -8.92 0.79
C ASP A 34 10.09 -10.05 0.35
N LEU A 35 9.62 -9.98 -0.89
CA LEU A 35 8.77 -11.01 -1.49
C LEU A 35 9.63 -12.16 -2.00
N THR A 36 9.46 -13.34 -1.41
CA THR A 36 10.14 -14.57 -1.83
C THR A 36 9.13 -15.52 -2.45
N HIS A 37 9.38 -15.96 -3.69
CA HIS A 37 8.53 -16.94 -4.35
C HIS A 37 8.47 -18.23 -3.53
N VAL A 38 7.27 -18.80 -3.35
CA VAL A 38 7.02 -19.97 -2.48
C VAL A 38 7.86 -21.20 -2.82
N ASP A 39 8.30 -21.32 -4.08
CA ASP A 39 9.14 -22.42 -4.55
C ASP A 39 10.64 -22.06 -4.65
N LYS A 40 11.06 -20.84 -4.24
CA LYS A 40 12.46 -20.40 -4.33
C LYS A 40 13.36 -21.30 -3.49
N GLY A 41 14.49 -21.71 -4.05
CA GLY A 41 15.53 -22.48 -3.34
C GLY A 41 15.14 -23.94 -3.04
N ARG A 42 14.02 -24.44 -3.59
CA ARG A 42 13.53 -25.79 -3.29
C ARG A 42 14.08 -26.89 -4.21
N GLY A 43 14.92 -26.55 -5.18
CA GLY A 43 15.57 -27.52 -6.07
C GLY A 43 14.65 -28.18 -7.10
N PHE A 44 13.46 -27.61 -7.33
CA PHE A 44 12.53 -28.15 -8.33
C PHE A 44 13.03 -27.96 -9.76
N THR A 45 12.81 -28.97 -10.59
CA THR A 45 12.93 -28.90 -12.04
C THR A 45 11.88 -27.95 -12.64
N ARG A 46 12.10 -27.52 -13.88
CA ARG A 46 11.14 -26.68 -14.61
C ARG A 46 9.75 -27.33 -14.73
N TRP A 47 9.68 -28.64 -14.94
CA TRP A 47 8.43 -29.38 -15.05
C TRP A 47 7.68 -29.50 -13.73
N GLU A 48 8.40 -29.67 -12.62
CA GLU A 48 7.81 -29.66 -11.28
C GLU A 48 7.25 -28.27 -10.95
N LEU A 49 7.97 -27.20 -11.30
CA LEU A 49 7.46 -25.84 -11.15
C LEU A 49 6.15 -25.64 -11.91
N VAL A 50 6.08 -26.07 -13.17
CA VAL A 50 4.85 -25.98 -13.99
C VAL A 50 3.72 -26.81 -13.38
N SER A 51 4.00 -28.05 -12.97
CA SER A 51 3.01 -28.92 -12.32
C SER A 51 2.47 -28.31 -11.03
N ARG A 52 3.33 -27.69 -10.23
CA ARG A 52 2.95 -27.01 -8.98
C ARG A 52 2.15 -25.75 -9.24
N MET A 53 2.51 -24.96 -10.25
CA MET A 53 1.70 -23.80 -10.69
C MET A 53 0.29 -24.24 -11.11
N ALA A 54 0.18 -25.29 -11.91
CA ALA A 54 -1.11 -25.84 -12.33
C ALA A 54 -1.94 -26.35 -11.13
N ALA A 55 -1.31 -27.07 -10.20
CA ALA A 55 -1.98 -27.56 -8.99
C ALA A 55 -2.51 -26.41 -8.12
N ARG A 56 -1.71 -25.35 -7.89
CA ARG A 56 -2.15 -24.15 -7.18
C ARG A 56 -3.30 -23.45 -7.90
N SER A 57 -3.24 -23.35 -9.22
CA SER A 57 -4.32 -22.75 -10.01
C SER A 57 -5.64 -23.52 -9.86
N ARG A 58 -5.60 -24.85 -9.87
CA ARG A 58 -6.79 -25.69 -9.64
C ARG A 58 -7.33 -25.54 -8.23
N ALA A 59 -6.47 -25.56 -7.22
CA ALA A 59 -6.87 -25.40 -5.81
C ALA A 59 -7.57 -24.06 -5.58
N ARG A 60 -7.05 -22.98 -6.18
CA ARG A 60 -7.64 -21.64 -6.13
C ARG A 60 -9.00 -21.58 -6.83
N ALA A 61 -9.13 -22.17 -8.02
CA ALA A 61 -10.42 -22.25 -8.70
C ALA A 61 -11.46 -23.00 -7.84
N ALA A 62 -11.06 -24.12 -7.23
CA ALA A 62 -11.93 -24.86 -6.32
C ALA A 62 -12.38 -24.01 -5.11
N SER A 63 -11.48 -23.25 -4.49
CA SER A 63 -11.85 -22.41 -3.35
C SER A 63 -12.85 -21.30 -3.73
N LEU A 64 -12.75 -20.75 -4.95
CA LEU A 64 -13.70 -19.77 -5.45
C LEU A 64 -15.09 -20.38 -5.66
N TYR A 65 -15.17 -21.59 -6.22
CA TYR A 65 -16.43 -22.32 -6.35
C TYR A 65 -17.06 -22.63 -4.99
N HIS A 66 -16.26 -23.04 -4.01
CA HIS A 66 -16.76 -23.31 -2.65
C HIS A 66 -17.21 -22.05 -1.90
N ARG A 67 -16.64 -20.88 -2.20
CA ARG A 67 -17.04 -19.59 -1.61
C ARG A 67 -18.31 -18.98 -2.22
N GLY A 68 -18.89 -19.60 -3.25
CA GLY A 68 -20.06 -19.09 -3.98
C GLY A 68 -21.31 -18.78 -3.14
N GLY A 69 -21.32 -19.05 -1.83
CA GLY A 69 -22.43 -18.74 -0.91
C GLY A 69 -22.28 -17.49 -0.04
N HIS A 70 -21.11 -16.82 -0.01
CA HIS A 70 -20.87 -15.65 0.88
C HIS A 70 -20.36 -14.42 0.14
N TYR A 71 -20.89 -14.15 -1.05
CA TYR A 71 -20.62 -12.88 -1.73
C TYR A 71 -21.60 -11.83 -1.19
N GLY A 72 -21.07 -10.73 -0.63
CA GLY A 72 -21.87 -9.54 -0.34
C GLY A 72 -22.46 -8.96 -1.63
N ASP A 73 -23.18 -7.84 -1.52
CA ASP A 73 -23.81 -7.20 -2.68
C ASP A 73 -22.82 -7.07 -3.85
N PRO A 74 -23.23 -7.46 -5.08
CA PRO A 74 -22.32 -7.47 -6.21
C PRO A 74 -21.78 -6.08 -6.52
N VAL A 75 -20.47 -5.93 -6.38
CA VAL A 75 -19.78 -4.67 -6.71
C VAL A 75 -19.65 -4.56 -8.21
N THR A 76 -20.34 -3.60 -8.80
CA THR A 76 -20.22 -3.28 -10.23
C THR A 76 -19.18 -2.18 -10.41
N ALA A 77 -18.24 -2.39 -11.33
CA ALA A 77 -17.19 -1.43 -11.64
C ALA A 77 -17.05 -1.25 -13.15
N THR A 78 -16.63 -0.05 -13.57
CA THR A 78 -16.36 0.22 -14.98
C THR A 78 -15.04 -0.44 -15.38
N VAL A 79 -15.09 -1.27 -16.42
CA VAL A 79 -13.94 -1.94 -17.00
C VAL A 79 -13.58 -1.29 -18.33
N VAL A 80 -12.30 -0.94 -18.49
CA VAL A 80 -11.74 -0.40 -19.72
C VAL A 80 -10.71 -1.40 -20.26
N ARG A 81 -10.86 -1.79 -21.53
CA ARG A 81 -9.90 -2.67 -22.19
C ARG A 81 -8.72 -1.85 -22.72
N MET A 82 -7.51 -2.23 -22.33
CA MET A 82 -6.24 -1.71 -22.82
C MET A 82 -5.49 -2.80 -23.61
N PRO A 83 -4.46 -2.47 -24.40
CA PRO A 83 -3.60 -3.49 -24.97
C PRO A 83 -2.99 -4.36 -23.86
N ALA A 84 -3.19 -5.68 -23.96
CA ALA A 84 -2.76 -6.71 -23.01
C ALA A 84 -3.39 -6.70 -21.60
N GLU A 85 -4.19 -5.70 -21.22
CA GLU A 85 -4.71 -5.56 -19.86
C GLU A 85 -6.16 -5.05 -19.81
N TYR A 86 -6.83 -5.31 -18.69
CA TYR A 86 -8.11 -4.69 -18.36
C TYR A 86 -7.93 -3.82 -17.14
N LEU A 87 -8.32 -2.55 -17.24
CA LEU A 87 -8.33 -1.63 -16.13
C LEU A 87 -9.72 -1.60 -15.50
N ILE A 88 -9.78 -1.74 -14.18
CA ILE A 88 -10.98 -1.57 -13.37
C ILE A 88 -10.90 -0.25 -12.60
N HIS A 89 -11.97 0.53 -12.64
CA HIS A 89 -12.08 1.78 -11.88
C HIS A 89 -12.85 1.54 -10.59
N LEU A 90 -12.21 1.79 -9.46
CA LEU A 90 -12.77 1.62 -8.12
C LEU A 90 -12.64 2.90 -7.31
N ASN A 91 -13.47 3.01 -6.28
CA ASN A 91 -13.37 4.06 -5.26
C ASN A 91 -12.91 3.41 -3.96
N ILE A 92 -11.76 3.84 -3.43
CA ILE A 92 -11.17 3.29 -2.20
C ILE A 92 -11.25 4.34 -1.08
N GLY A 93 -11.65 3.91 0.11
CA GLY A 93 -11.66 4.72 1.34
C GLY A 93 -13.01 5.36 1.68
N THR A 94 -13.12 5.84 2.92
CA THR A 94 -14.25 6.57 3.50
C THR A 94 -13.73 7.65 4.47
N PRO A 95 -14.44 8.77 4.68
CA PRO A 95 -15.73 9.16 4.09
C PRO A 95 -15.61 9.77 2.68
N ARG A 96 -14.40 10.11 2.22
CA ARG A 96 -14.14 10.65 0.88
C ARG A 96 -13.39 9.60 0.05
N PRO A 97 -14.10 8.79 -0.75
CA PRO A 97 -13.45 7.76 -1.55
C PRO A 97 -12.56 8.39 -2.64
N GLN A 98 -11.36 7.85 -2.82
CA GLN A 98 -10.48 8.22 -3.91
C GLN A 98 -10.65 7.25 -5.07
N ARG A 99 -10.84 7.78 -6.28
CA ARG A 99 -10.90 6.97 -7.51
C ARG A 99 -9.50 6.49 -7.87
N VAL A 100 -9.37 5.18 -8.12
CA VAL A 100 -8.15 4.52 -8.59
C VAL A 100 -8.43 3.69 -9.84
N ALA A 101 -7.41 3.52 -10.68
CA ALA A 101 -7.43 2.60 -11.81
C ALA A 101 -6.46 1.44 -11.52
N LEU A 102 -6.96 0.20 -11.54
CA LEU A 102 -6.19 -0.99 -11.20
C LEU A 102 -6.18 -1.97 -12.38
N THR A 103 -5.12 -2.73 -12.56
CA THR A 103 -5.10 -3.87 -13.49
C THR A 103 -5.90 -5.03 -12.90
N MET A 104 -6.84 -5.58 -13.67
CA MET A 104 -7.65 -6.73 -13.27
C MET A 104 -6.85 -8.03 -13.47
N ASP A 105 -6.18 -8.48 -12.41
CA ASP A 105 -5.43 -9.74 -12.38
C ASP A 105 -6.24 -10.85 -11.67
N THR A 106 -6.91 -11.69 -12.44
CA THR A 106 -7.60 -12.88 -11.90
C THR A 106 -6.61 -14.00 -11.52
N GLY A 107 -5.30 -13.78 -11.67
CA GLY A 107 -4.18 -14.64 -11.31
C GLY A 107 -3.72 -14.54 -9.86
N SER A 108 -4.20 -13.55 -9.11
CA SER A 108 -3.85 -13.32 -7.70
C SER A 108 -5.08 -13.10 -6.80
N ASP A 109 -4.84 -13.07 -5.49
CA ASP A 109 -5.79 -12.69 -4.44
C ASP A 109 -5.39 -11.39 -3.72
N LEU A 110 -4.47 -10.63 -4.34
CA LEU A 110 -3.92 -9.39 -3.81
C LEU A 110 -4.51 -8.18 -4.56
N VAL A 111 -5.08 -7.25 -3.81
CA VAL A 111 -5.46 -5.92 -4.32
C VAL A 111 -4.44 -4.91 -3.82
N TRP A 112 -3.83 -4.16 -4.72
CA TRP A 112 -2.80 -3.16 -4.37
C TRP A 112 -2.86 -1.94 -5.31
N THR A 113 -2.41 -0.80 -4.82
CA THR A 113 -2.23 0.46 -5.57
C THR A 113 -1.03 1.22 -5.02
N GLN A 114 -0.43 2.12 -5.80
CA GLN A 114 0.62 3.02 -5.30
C GLN A 114 0.03 4.02 -4.29
N CYS A 115 0.74 4.24 -3.19
CA CYS A 115 0.36 5.17 -2.12
C CYS A 115 1.46 6.20 -1.86
N THR A 116 1.10 7.31 -1.21
CA THR A 116 2.07 8.34 -0.79
C THR A 116 2.50 8.21 0.67
N PRO A 117 3.74 8.59 1.03
CA PRO A 117 4.82 8.96 0.10
C PRO A 117 5.35 7.71 -0.62
N CYS A 118 5.59 7.84 -1.92
CA CYS A 118 6.21 6.78 -2.72
C CYS A 118 7.64 7.21 -3.10
N HIS A 119 8.61 6.34 -2.83
CA HIS A 119 10.02 6.60 -3.11
C HIS A 119 10.42 6.25 -4.54
N VAL A 120 9.89 5.15 -5.08
CA VAL A 120 10.13 4.68 -6.46
C VAL A 120 8.79 4.28 -7.04
N CYS A 121 8.27 5.12 -7.94
CA CYS A 121 6.88 5.03 -8.39
C CYS A 121 6.81 4.77 -9.88
N PHE A 122 5.87 3.93 -10.28
CA PHE A 122 5.43 3.86 -11.66
C PHE A 122 4.63 5.12 -12.00
N ASP A 123 4.87 5.66 -13.19
CA ASP A 123 4.15 6.84 -13.65
C ASP A 123 2.72 6.44 -14.01
N GLN A 124 1.78 6.77 -13.12
CA GLN A 124 0.37 6.40 -13.24
C GLN A 124 -0.50 7.62 -13.54
N PRO A 125 -1.50 7.50 -14.43
CA PRO A 125 -2.36 8.63 -14.80
C PRO A 125 -3.33 9.03 -13.67
N SER A 126 -3.62 8.12 -12.73
CA SER A 126 -4.48 8.41 -11.57
C SER A 126 -3.66 8.87 -10.36
N PRO A 127 -4.19 9.76 -9.50
CA PRO A 127 -3.53 10.16 -8.27
C PRO A 127 -3.15 8.96 -7.41
N MET A 128 -1.95 8.99 -6.79
CA MET A 128 -1.56 8.01 -5.78
C MET A 128 -2.50 8.07 -4.59
N PHE A 129 -2.76 6.92 -3.98
CA PHE A 129 -3.62 6.84 -2.80
C PHE A 129 -2.95 7.51 -1.60
N HIS A 130 -3.69 8.30 -0.83
CA HIS A 130 -3.21 9.03 0.35
C HIS A 130 -3.82 8.50 1.64
#